data_AF-A0A9Q2S2X5-F1
#
_entry.id   AF-A0A9Q2S2X5-F1
#
_cell.length_a   1.000
_cell.length_b   1.000
_cell.length_c   1.000
_cell.angle_alpha   90.00
_cell.angle_beta   90.00
_cell.angle_gamma   90.00
#
_symmetry.space_group_name_H-M   'P 1'
#
loop_
_entity.id
_entity.type
_entity.pdbx_description
1 polymer ?
#
loop_
_entity_poly.entity_id
_entity_poly.type
_entity_poly.pdbx_seq_one_letter_code
_entity_poly.pdbx_strand_id
1 'polypeptide(L)'
;MLAELQKTTPEEAKEERLALGLWLRSLREDQGLSQRELADILSLEYYTFISQIENGRGKIPTHRYIEWAQALNQNPKSFVQTLLKHYEPITYKVLFEDEVC
;
A
#
# COMPACT_ATOMS: atom_id res chain seq x y z
N MET A 1 -9.20 -30.86 -9.96
CA MET A 1 -8.96 -30.52 -8.54
C MET A 1 -8.52 -29.07 -8.48
N LEU A 2 -9.32 -28.18 -7.91
CA LEU A 2 -9.01 -26.74 -7.80
C LEU A 2 -8.11 -26.49 -6.58
N ALA A 3 -6.88 -26.98 -6.64
CA ALA A 3 -6.02 -26.98 -5.46
C ALA A 3 -4.56 -26.67 -5.78
N GLU A 4 -4.29 -25.69 -6.64
CA GLU A 4 -2.97 -25.03 -6.72
C GLU A 4 -3.12 -23.53 -7.01
N LEU A 5 -3.95 -22.83 -6.22
CA LEU A 5 -3.81 -21.37 -6.15
C LEU A 5 -2.48 -21.09 -5.45
N GLN A 6 -1.47 -20.66 -6.22
CA GLN A 6 -0.17 -20.21 -5.68
C GLN A 6 -0.42 -19.19 -4.57
N LYS A 7 -0.24 -19.61 -3.31
CA LYS A 7 -0.34 -18.71 -2.17
C LYS A 7 0.97 -17.93 -2.07
N THR A 8 0.89 -16.60 -2.04
CA THR A 8 2.05 -15.76 -1.71
C THR A 8 2.63 -16.21 -0.37
N THR A 9 3.92 -16.49 -0.34
CA THR A 9 4.61 -16.88 0.89
C THR A 9 4.68 -15.71 1.87
N PRO A 10 4.84 -15.95 3.19
CA PRO A 10 4.97 -14.88 4.16
C PRO A 10 6.14 -13.91 3.88
N GLU A 11 7.24 -14.40 3.32
CA GLU A 11 8.41 -13.57 2.99
C GLU A 11 8.15 -12.71 1.76
N GLU A 12 7.61 -13.27 0.66
CA GLU A 12 7.19 -12.49 -0.51
C GLU A 12 6.17 -11.41 -0.11
N ALA A 13 5.19 -11.76 0.72
CA ALA A 13 4.20 -10.79 1.20
C ALA A 13 4.84 -9.66 2.01
N LYS A 14 5.97 -9.92 2.70
CA LYS A 14 6.72 -8.92 3.47
C LYS A 14 7.57 -8.04 2.55
N GLU A 15 8.21 -8.62 1.55
CA GLU A 15 8.94 -7.89 0.51
C GLU A 15 8.01 -6.95 -0.26
N GLU A 16 6.82 -7.41 -0.65
CA GLU A 16 5.80 -6.58 -1.32
C GLU A 16 5.36 -5.41 -0.44
N ARG A 17 5.18 -5.64 0.87
CA ARG A 17 4.86 -4.55 1.81
C ARG A 17 6.01 -3.57 1.97
N LEU A 18 7.25 -4.03 1.97
CA LEU A 18 8.42 -3.16 2.05
C LEU A 18 8.55 -2.31 0.78
N ALA A 19 8.40 -2.92 -0.40
CA ALA A 19 8.41 -2.22 -1.68
C ALA A 19 7.33 -1.12 -1.72
N LEU A 20 6.10 -1.45 -1.31
CA LEU A 20 5.02 -0.47 -1.19
C LEU A 20 5.35 0.63 -0.17
N GLY A 21 5.92 0.27 0.98
CA GLY A 21 6.30 1.22 2.02
C GLY A 21 7.33 2.24 1.52
N LEU A 22 8.32 1.79 0.74
CA LEU A 22 9.30 2.66 0.09
C LEU A 22 8.67 3.60 -0.93
N TRP A 23 7.68 3.12 -1.70
CA TRP A 23 6.92 3.96 -2.62
C TRP A 23 6.08 5.02 -1.91
N LEU A 24 5.38 4.66 -0.83
CA LEU A 24 4.64 5.64 -0.01
C LEU A 24 5.57 6.70 0.58
N ARG A 25 6.75 6.26 1.03
CA ARG A 25 7.79 7.16 1.53
C ARG A 25 8.25 8.15 0.46
N SER A 26 8.48 7.70 -0.78
CA SER A 26 8.90 8.62 -1.85
C SER A 26 7.82 9.65 -2.14
N LEU A 27 6.54 9.26 -2.22
CA LEU A 27 5.43 10.20 -2.41
C LEU A 27 5.33 11.25 -1.30
N ARG A 28 5.63 10.86 -0.06
CA ARG A 28 5.67 11.78 1.08
C ARG A 28 6.86 12.74 0.97
N GLU A 29 8.05 12.22 0.67
CA GLU A 29 9.28 13.01 0.56
C GLU A 29 9.27 13.96 -0.64
N ASP A 30 8.65 13.59 -1.76
CA ASP A 30 8.46 14.44 -2.95
C ASP A 30 7.58 15.68 -2.65
N GLN A 31 6.73 15.60 -1.64
CA GLN A 31 5.94 16.74 -1.14
C GLN A 31 6.65 17.51 -0.02
N GLY A 32 7.87 17.10 0.37
CA GLY A 32 8.62 17.71 1.45
C GLY A 32 8.07 17.43 2.85
N LEU A 33 7.19 16.44 3.01
CA LEU A 33 6.54 16.13 4.28
C LEU A 33 7.40 15.20 5.14
N SER A 34 7.47 15.46 6.44
CA SER A 34 7.93 14.50 7.44
C SER A 34 6.84 13.46 7.75
N GLN A 35 7.22 12.33 8.37
CA GLN A 35 6.25 11.31 8.81
C GLN A 35 5.23 11.88 9.81
N ARG A 36 5.64 12.84 10.64
CA ARG A 36 4.75 13.50 11.61
C ARG A 36 3.72 14.39 10.91
N GLU A 37 4.15 15.18 9.93
CA GLU A 37 3.23 16.03 9.17
C GLU A 37 2.22 15.21 8.37
N LEU A 38 2.64 14.10 7.75
CA LEU A 38 1.69 13.21 7.07
C LEU A 38 0.70 12.59 8.07
N ALA A 39 1.15 12.22 9.27
CA ALA A 39 0.27 11.72 10.33
C ALA A 39 -0.75 12.77 10.77
N ASP A 40 -0.32 14.02 10.92
CA ASP A 40 -1.18 15.15 11.30
C ASP A 40 -2.23 15.43 10.19
N ILE A 41 -1.83 15.44 8.91
CA ILE A 41 -2.75 15.58 7.75
C ILE A 41 -3.81 14.47 7.77
N LEU A 42 -3.39 13.24 8.07
CA LEU A 42 -4.28 12.10 8.17
C LEU A 42 -5.03 12.05 9.51
N SER A 43 -4.86 13.00 10.44
CA SER A 43 -5.50 12.91 11.77
C SER A 43 -5.24 11.56 12.46
N LEU A 44 -4.01 11.04 12.33
CA LEU A 44 -3.58 9.81 12.99
C LEU A 44 -3.09 10.13 14.41
N GLU A 45 -3.50 9.31 15.38
CA GLU A 45 -3.12 9.51 16.79
C GLU A 45 -1.60 9.38 17.01
N TYR A 46 -0.93 8.52 16.24
CA TYR A 46 0.50 8.26 16.36
C TYR A 46 1.20 8.26 15.00
N TYR A 47 2.24 9.10 14.84
CA TYR A 47 3.08 9.13 13.64
C TYR A 47 3.85 7.83 13.40
N THR A 48 4.06 7.03 14.44
CA THR A 48 4.70 5.71 14.34
C THR A 48 3.95 4.78 13.39
N PHE A 49 2.65 5.02 13.17
CA PHE A 49 1.88 4.30 12.16
C PHE A 49 2.43 4.54 10.74
N ILE A 50 2.80 5.78 10.39
CA ILE A 50 3.43 6.08 9.09
C ILE A 50 4.73 5.30 8.95
N SER A 51 5.58 5.35 9.97
CA SER A 51 6.85 4.62 9.98
C SER A 51 6.66 3.11 9.85
N GLN A 52 5.65 2.54 10.50
CA GLN A 52 5.32 1.12 10.38
C GLN A 52 4.98 0.76 8.94
N ILE A 53 4.08 1.50 8.30
CA ILE A 53 3.69 1.28 6.90
C ILE A 53 4.88 1.43 5.94
N GLU A 54 5.67 2.49 6.09
CA GLU A 54 6.85 2.75 5.23
C GLU A 54 7.94 1.68 5.35
N ASN A 55 8.01 0.97 6.48
CA ASN A 55 8.93 -0.13 6.71
C ASN A 55 8.30 -1.52 6.46
N GLY A 56 7.15 -1.58 5.76
CA GLY A 56 6.46 -2.82 5.40
C GLY A 56 5.82 -3.55 6.58
N ARG A 57 5.67 -2.88 7.73
CA ARG A 57 5.04 -3.40 8.94
C ARG A 57 3.58 -2.94 8.99
N GLY A 58 2.68 -3.77 8.50
CA GLY A 58 1.24 -3.49 8.47
C GLY A 58 0.74 -3.09 7.10
N LYS A 59 -0.53 -2.69 7.04
CA LYS A 59 -1.23 -2.25 5.83
C LYS A 59 -2.04 -1.00 6.14
N ILE A 60 -2.25 -0.15 5.14
CA ILE A 60 -3.22 0.94 5.24
C ILE A 60 -4.62 0.31 5.40
N PRO A 61 -5.43 0.72 6.37
CA PRO A 61 -6.80 0.22 6.50
C PRO A 61 -7.64 0.66 5.30
N THR A 62 -8.47 -0.22 4.76
CA THR A 62 -9.25 0.03 3.52
C THR A 62 -10.12 1.28 3.60
N HIS A 63 -10.71 1.58 4.77
CA HIS A 63 -11.53 2.77 4.98
C HIS A 63 -10.75 4.09 4.84
N ARG A 64 -9.40 4.04 4.86
CA ARG A 64 -8.51 5.21 4.78
C ARG A 64 -7.87 5.40 3.42
N TYR A 65 -8.17 4.56 2.43
CA TYR A 65 -7.52 4.64 1.12
C TYR A 65 -7.72 5.98 0.42
N ILE A 66 -8.92 6.56 0.52
CA ILE A 66 -9.22 7.85 -0.09
C ILE A 66 -8.41 8.96 0.59
N GLU A 67 -8.37 8.97 1.92
CA GLU A 67 -7.61 9.95 2.71
C GLU A 67 -6.12 9.90 2.40
N TRP A 68 -5.55 8.69 2.32
CA TRP A 68 -4.13 8.49 1.98
C TRP A 68 -3.82 8.94 0.55
N ALA A 69 -4.67 8.60 -0.42
CA ALA A 69 -4.50 9.05 -1.79
C ALA A 69 -4.49 10.58 -1.86
N GLN A 70 -5.45 11.24 -1.20
CA GLN A 70 -5.55 12.70 -1.17
C GLN A 70 -4.35 13.35 -0.46
N ALA A 71 -3.97 12.84 0.71
CA ALA A 71 -2.82 13.34 1.48
C ALA A 71 -1.49 13.16 0.73
N LEU A 72 -1.39 12.16 -0.14
CA LEU A 72 -0.21 11.91 -0.98
C LEU A 72 -0.33 12.51 -2.40
N ASN A 73 -1.32 13.37 -2.62
CA ASN A 73 -1.60 14.01 -3.91
C ASN A 73 -1.70 13.01 -5.09
N GLN A 74 -2.29 11.84 -4.83
CA GLN A 74 -2.53 10.79 -5.81
C GLN A 74 -4.00 10.71 -6.19
N ASN A 75 -4.28 10.26 -7.42
CA ASN A 75 -5.65 9.89 -7.79
C ASN A 75 -6.07 8.64 -7.00
N PRO A 76 -7.26 8.63 -6.33
CA PRO A 76 -7.68 7.50 -5.50
C PRO A 76 -7.73 6.16 -6.22
N LYS A 77 -8.15 6.14 -7.49
CA LYS A 77 -8.28 4.89 -8.25
C LYS A 77 -6.91 4.28 -8.52
N SER A 78 -5.98 5.06 -9.08
CA SER A 78 -4.62 4.56 -9.37
C SER A 78 -3.85 4.23 -8.10
N PHE A 79 -4.04 5.02 -7.03
CA PHE A 79 -3.43 4.74 -5.73
C PHE A 79 -3.85 3.37 -5.19
N VAL A 80 -5.17 3.09 -5.17
CA VAL A 80 -5.69 1.81 -4.67
C VAL A 80 -5.30 0.64 -5.57
N GLN A 81 -5.21 0.84 -6.89
CA GLN A 81 -4.69 -0.18 -7.80
C GLN A 81 -3.25 -0.56 -7.43
N THR A 82 -2.39 0.42 -7.14
CA THR A 82 -1.03 0.15 -6.65
C THR A 82 -1.03 -0.56 -5.29
N LEU A 83 -1.87 -0.13 -4.34
CA LEU A 83 -2.01 -0.84 -3.06
C LEU A 83 -2.40 -2.31 -3.26
N LEU A 84 -3.37 -2.57 -4.14
CA LEU A 84 -3.87 -3.92 -4.40
C LEU A 84 -2.80 -4.80 -5.05
N LYS A 85 -2.01 -4.24 -5.98
CA LYS A 85 -0.88 -4.95 -6.61
C LYS A 85 0.08 -5.55 -5.58
N HIS A 86 0.36 -4.82 -4.50
CA HIS A 86 1.27 -5.26 -3.44
C HIS A 86 0.58 -6.05 -2.31
N TYR A 87 -0.66 -5.69 -1.94
CA TYR A 87 -1.36 -6.34 -0.83
C TYR A 87 -2.01 -7.67 -1.21
N GLU A 88 -2.47 -7.78 -2.44
CA GLU A 88 -3.19 -8.92 -3.01
C GLU A 88 -2.83 -9.09 -4.50
N PRO A 89 -1.58 -9.49 -4.82
CA PRO A 89 -1.11 -9.57 -6.21
C PRO A 89 -1.98 -10.48 -7.08
N ILE A 90 -2.51 -11.57 -6.53
CA ILE A 90 -3.42 -12.47 -7.27
C ILE A 90 -4.72 -11.75 -7.64
N THR A 91 -5.36 -11.06 -6.69
CA THR A 91 -6.57 -10.27 -6.94
C THR A 91 -6.31 -9.20 -7.98
N TYR A 92 -5.16 -8.52 -7.91
CA TYR A 92 -4.75 -7.53 -8.90
C TYR A 92 -4.64 -8.15 -10.30
N LYS A 93 -3.97 -9.29 -10.45
CA LYS A 93 -3.85 -10.00 -11.74
C LYS A 93 -5.22 -10.36 -12.31
N VAL A 94 -6.09 -10.95 -11.50
CA VAL A 94 -7.46 -11.32 -11.94
C VAL A 94 -8.27 -10.11 -12.42
N LEU A 95 -8.09 -8.94 -11.81
CA LEU A 95 -8.85 -7.73 -12.14
C LEU A 95 -8.26 -6.91 -13.29
N PHE A 96 -6.95 -7.00 -13.53
CA PHE A 96 -6.22 -6.04 -14.39
C PHE A 96 -5.25 -6.67 -15.39
N GLU A 97 -4.95 -7.97 -15.29
CA GLU A 97 -4.13 -8.69 -16.27
C GLU A 97 -5.02 -9.70 -17.02
N ASP A 98 -4.98 -9.66 -18.35
CA ASP A 98 -5.84 -10.49 -19.23
C ASP A 98 -5.44 -11.99 -19.24
N GLU A 99 -4.46 -12.40 -18.45
CA GLU A 99 -4.02 -13.80 -18.34
C GLU A 99 -4.47 -14.43 -17.02
N VAL A 100 -5.72 -14.89 -17.01
CA VAL A 100 -6.13 -15.99 -16.13
C VAL A 100 -5.68 -17.28 -16.82
N CYS A 101 -4.48 -17.78 -16.50
CA CYS A 101 -4.12 -19.17 -16.79
C CYS A 101 -4.86 -20.13 -15.86
#